data_AF-A0A1Y1VEZ9-F1
#
_entry.id   AF-A0A1Y1VEZ9-F1
#
_cell.length_a   1.000
_cell.length_b   1.000
_cell.length_c   1.000
_cell.angle_alpha   90.00
_cell.angle_beta   90.00
_cell.angle_gamma   90.00
#
_symmetry.space_group_name_H-M   'P 1'
#
loop_
_entity.id
_entity.type
_entity.pdbx_description
1 polymer ?
#
loop_
_entity_poly.entity_id
_entity_poly.type
_entity_poly.pdbx_seq_one_letter_code
_entity_poly.pdbx_strand_id
1 'polypeptide(L)'
;MHKCYMDNSCDTDISVDRFIYSSEIALLGSASSLVVNNTVFDNIYGDVGINILSNGKISLYNNSIKNCYFNNGFIKIDEKNSLFGNYIMDNIYFNNIRSNCGSVIHVDSLQKTTKTTVNITNSVFESNVAEKYGGVIYSISPYANKIFSLVNCTFYNNNALLGKIVYSYDLKSEPNITNIEVLKSIKGNFATNPTKLILNNELDEEISIYSGEMLPEGISGNINIYNLTTTQ
;
A
#
# COMPACT_ATOMS: atom_id res chain seq x y z
N MET A 1 17.91 -11.39 -3.32
CA MET A 1 17.29 -11.01 -4.62
C MET A 1 17.06 -12.26 -5.45
N HIS A 2 15.81 -12.61 -5.69
CA HIS A 2 15.47 -13.86 -6.36
C HIS A 2 14.66 -13.57 -7.62
N LYS A 3 15.26 -13.87 -8.79
CA LYS A 3 14.55 -13.75 -10.08
C LYS A 3 13.28 -14.58 -10.14
N CYS A 4 13.18 -15.63 -9.32
CA CYS A 4 11.99 -16.48 -9.29
C CYS A 4 10.70 -15.73 -8.92
N TYR A 5 10.79 -14.55 -8.27
CA TYR A 5 9.62 -13.70 -8.03
C TYR A 5 9.10 -13.02 -9.31
N MET A 6 9.91 -12.89 -10.37
CA MET A 6 9.43 -12.37 -11.67
C MET A 6 8.56 -13.40 -12.38
N ASP A 7 8.95 -14.67 -12.31
CA ASP A 7 8.34 -15.74 -13.09
C ASP A 7 7.35 -16.59 -12.26
N ASN A 8 7.05 -16.18 -11.02
CA ASN A 8 6.30 -16.98 -10.02
C ASN A 8 6.82 -18.41 -9.88
N SER A 9 8.14 -18.60 -10.04
CA SER A 9 8.81 -19.90 -10.02
C SER A 9 9.54 -20.18 -8.70
N CYS A 10 9.32 -19.35 -7.67
CA CYS A 10 9.92 -19.58 -6.37
C CYS A 10 9.30 -20.82 -5.74
N ASP A 11 10.06 -21.91 -5.71
CA ASP A 11 9.72 -23.10 -4.92
C ASP A 11 9.82 -22.71 -3.44
N THR A 12 8.69 -22.41 -2.83
CA THR A 12 8.62 -22.23 -1.39
C THR A 12 8.56 -23.63 -0.79
N ASP A 13 9.71 -24.19 -0.42
CA ASP A 13 9.72 -25.39 0.42
C ASP A 13 9.03 -25.03 1.75
N ILE A 14 7.78 -25.46 1.88
CA ILE A 14 6.86 -25.09 2.97
C ILE A 14 7.39 -25.64 4.32
N SER A 15 8.38 -26.54 4.28
CA SER A 15 8.95 -27.17 5.46
C SER A 15 9.91 -26.27 6.26
N VAL A 16 10.35 -25.14 5.71
CA VAL A 16 11.30 -24.24 6.36
C VAL A 16 10.62 -22.92 6.75
N ASP A 17 10.98 -22.38 7.92
CA ASP A 17 10.37 -21.18 8.50
C ASP A 17 10.39 -20.01 7.50
N ARG A 18 9.21 -19.53 7.10
CA ARG A 18 9.03 -18.48 6.09
C ARG A 18 9.75 -17.18 6.43
N PHE A 19 10.02 -16.92 7.71
CA PHE A 19 10.78 -15.75 8.14
C PHE A 19 12.27 -15.80 7.76
N ILE A 20 12.82 -16.98 7.47
CA ILE A 20 14.24 -17.14 7.12
C ILE A 20 14.49 -16.88 5.63
N TYR A 21 13.44 -16.91 4.79
CA TYR A 21 13.56 -16.86 3.33
C TYR A 21 12.76 -15.76 2.64
N SER A 22 12.14 -14.84 3.39
CA SER A 22 11.68 -13.61 2.77
C SER A 22 12.89 -12.91 2.14
N SER A 23 12.75 -12.51 0.89
CA SER A 23 13.84 -11.87 0.18
C SER A 23 13.68 -10.37 0.33
N GLU A 24 14.36 -9.81 1.32
CA GLU A 24 14.41 -8.37 1.54
C GLU A 24 15.74 -7.73 1.15
N ILE A 25 15.71 -6.41 0.92
CA ILE A 25 16.92 -5.59 0.84
C ILE A 25 17.47 -5.37 2.25
N ALA A 26 16.59 -5.12 3.22
CA ALA A 26 16.97 -4.86 4.60
C ALA A 26 15.94 -5.43 5.58
N LEU A 27 16.44 -6.20 6.55
CA LEU A 27 15.71 -6.62 7.74
C LEU A 27 16.34 -5.96 8.97
N LEU A 28 15.62 -5.04 9.60
CA LEU A 28 16.08 -4.33 10.78
C LEU A 28 15.55 -5.02 12.05
N GLY A 29 16.45 -5.42 12.94
CA GLY A 29 16.09 -5.94 14.25
C GLY A 29 15.43 -4.91 15.16
N SER A 30 14.88 -5.36 16.29
CA SER A 30 14.24 -4.47 17.26
C SER A 30 15.18 -3.39 17.76
N ALA A 31 14.67 -2.15 17.91
CA ALA A 31 15.43 -0.98 18.35
C ALA A 31 16.69 -0.65 17.52
N SER A 32 16.81 -1.19 16.31
CA SER A 32 17.91 -0.86 15.39
C SER A 32 17.59 0.39 14.57
N SER A 33 18.63 1.06 14.05
CA SER A 33 18.49 2.21 13.17
C SER A 33 19.36 2.04 11.94
N LEU A 34 18.81 2.33 10.76
CA LEU A 34 19.55 2.39 9.49
C LEU A 34 19.34 3.75 8.82
N VAL A 35 20.42 4.34 8.32
CA VAL A 35 20.37 5.56 7.51
C VAL A 35 20.99 5.26 6.15
N VAL A 36 20.27 5.57 5.07
CA VAL A 36 20.75 5.40 3.69
C VAL A 36 20.61 6.71 2.94
N ASN A 37 21.72 7.18 2.38
CA ASN A 37 21.81 8.46 1.69
C ASN A 37 22.32 8.26 0.27
N ASN A 38 21.79 9.03 -0.68
CA ASN A 38 22.34 9.15 -2.04
C ASN A 38 22.56 7.80 -2.75
N THR A 39 21.67 6.84 -2.53
CA THR A 39 21.77 5.47 -3.06
C THR A 39 20.74 5.24 -4.14
N VAL A 40 21.10 4.40 -5.12
CA VAL A 40 20.18 3.89 -6.14
C VAL A 40 19.97 2.39 -5.92
N PHE A 41 18.73 2.01 -5.70
CA PHE A 41 18.25 0.63 -5.71
C PHE A 41 17.59 0.38 -7.07
N ASP A 42 18.19 -0.45 -7.91
CA ASP A 42 17.72 -0.70 -9.28
C ASP A 42 17.64 -2.20 -9.56
N ASN A 43 16.59 -2.61 -10.25
CA ASN A 43 16.43 -3.98 -10.75
C ASN A 43 16.42 -5.05 -9.62
N ILE A 44 15.72 -4.74 -8.52
CA ILE A 44 15.63 -5.59 -7.32
C ILE A 44 14.30 -6.36 -7.29
N TYR A 45 14.40 -7.66 -7.05
CA TYR A 45 13.27 -8.59 -7.01
C TYR A 45 13.23 -9.33 -5.67
N GLY A 46 12.10 -9.22 -4.98
CA GLY A 46 11.89 -9.95 -3.74
C GLY A 46 10.45 -9.93 -3.23
N ASP A 47 10.26 -10.34 -1.97
CA ASP A 47 8.95 -10.34 -1.33
C ASP A 47 8.62 -8.95 -0.77
N VAL A 48 9.56 -8.34 -0.05
CA VAL A 48 9.45 -7.01 0.56
C VAL A 48 10.75 -6.25 0.31
N GLY A 49 10.71 -4.92 0.18
CA GLY A 49 11.94 -4.13 0.14
C GLY A 49 12.62 -4.05 1.52
N ILE A 50 11.93 -3.49 2.50
CA ILE A 50 12.39 -3.24 3.87
C ILE A 50 11.38 -3.82 4.87
N ASN A 51 11.89 -4.62 5.79
CA ASN A 51 11.19 -5.06 6.99
C ASN A 51 11.86 -4.47 8.23
N ILE A 52 11.04 -3.97 9.17
CA ILE A 52 11.50 -3.44 10.45
C ILE A 52 10.78 -4.18 11.57
N LEU A 53 11.54 -4.78 12.48
CA LEU A 53 11.03 -5.35 13.72
C LEU A 53 10.82 -4.25 14.77
N SER A 54 10.03 -4.58 15.80
CA SER A 54 9.54 -3.67 16.84
C SER A 54 10.51 -2.54 17.25
N ASN A 55 10.03 -1.30 17.10
CA ASN A 55 10.74 -0.04 17.43
C ASN A 55 12.00 0.25 16.61
N GLY A 56 12.28 -0.47 15.53
CA GLY A 56 13.34 -0.08 14.61
C GLY A 56 13.02 1.22 13.86
N LYS A 57 14.05 1.81 13.26
CA LYS A 57 13.95 3.06 12.49
C LYS A 57 14.75 2.94 11.20
N ILE A 58 14.16 3.35 10.09
CA ILE A 58 14.91 3.59 8.86
C ILE A 58 14.76 5.05 8.42
N SER A 59 15.84 5.61 7.91
CA SER A 59 15.84 6.94 7.34
C SER A 59 16.51 6.92 5.97
N LEU A 60 15.76 7.28 4.93
CA LEU A 60 16.21 7.33 3.54
C LEU A 60 16.22 8.79 3.10
N TYR A 61 17.36 9.26 2.58
CA TYR A 61 17.50 10.62 2.04
C TYR A 61 18.11 10.60 0.64
N ASN A 62 17.50 11.31 -0.30
CA ASN A 62 18.01 11.48 -1.67
C ASN A 62 18.26 10.13 -2.40
N ASN A 63 17.37 9.15 -2.23
CA ASN A 63 17.54 7.84 -2.86
C ASN A 63 16.61 7.69 -4.07
N SER A 64 16.98 6.78 -4.98
CA SER A 64 16.10 6.32 -6.05
C SER A 64 15.88 4.83 -5.92
N ILE A 65 14.61 4.41 -5.96
CA ILE A 65 14.22 3.00 -5.99
C ILE A 65 13.48 2.81 -7.31
N LYS A 66 14.05 2.02 -8.23
CA LYS A 66 13.52 1.92 -9.59
C LYS A 66 13.59 0.53 -10.20
N ASN A 67 12.66 0.24 -11.11
CA ASN A 67 12.57 -1.04 -11.83
C ASN A 67 12.57 -2.26 -10.89
N CYS A 68 11.89 -2.15 -9.76
CA CYS A 68 11.86 -3.20 -8.75
C CYS A 68 10.53 -3.95 -8.76
N TYR A 69 10.53 -5.17 -8.25
CA TYR A 69 9.33 -5.91 -7.92
C TYR A 69 9.40 -6.39 -6.47
N PHE A 70 8.39 -6.02 -5.68
CA PHE A 70 8.22 -6.49 -4.32
C PHE A 70 6.79 -6.99 -4.17
N ASN A 71 6.61 -8.28 -3.94
CA ASN A 71 5.30 -8.90 -3.83
C ASN A 71 4.37 -8.16 -2.84
N ASN A 72 4.90 -7.77 -1.68
CA ASN A 72 4.23 -7.05 -0.59
C ASN A 72 4.76 -5.61 -0.43
N GLY A 73 5.15 -4.98 -1.54
CA GLY A 73 5.60 -3.60 -1.57
C GLY A 73 7.02 -3.37 -1.06
N PHE A 74 7.54 -2.16 -1.31
CA PHE A 74 8.87 -1.77 -0.82
C PHE A 74 8.91 -1.69 0.72
N ILE A 75 7.82 -1.30 1.37
CA ILE A 75 7.65 -1.28 2.82
C ILE A 75 6.44 -2.12 3.18
N LYS A 76 6.62 -3.09 4.07
CA LYS A 76 5.53 -3.86 4.67
C LYS A 76 5.37 -3.51 6.15
N ILE A 77 4.11 -3.31 6.56
CA ILE A 77 3.75 -3.07 7.97
C ILE A 77 2.67 -4.06 8.38
N ASP A 78 2.98 -4.84 9.41
CA ASP A 78 2.08 -5.84 9.98
C ASP A 78 2.38 -6.05 11.47
N GLU A 79 1.67 -5.30 12.33
CA GLU A 79 1.88 -5.35 13.77
C GLU A 79 1.54 -6.69 14.41
N LYS A 80 0.64 -7.48 13.81
CA LYS A 80 0.35 -8.85 14.26
C LYS A 80 1.58 -9.75 14.17
N ASN A 81 2.46 -9.50 13.21
CA ASN A 81 3.69 -10.23 12.98
C ASN A 81 4.94 -9.47 13.45
N SER A 82 4.77 -8.47 14.32
CA SER A 82 5.86 -7.64 14.85
C SER A 82 6.67 -6.88 13.79
N LEU A 83 6.10 -6.66 12.59
CA LEU A 83 6.71 -5.91 11.49
C LEU A 83 6.23 -4.45 11.55
N PHE A 84 6.85 -3.66 12.41
CA PHE A 84 6.47 -2.27 12.63
C PHE A 84 7.63 -1.41 13.15
N GLY A 85 7.66 -0.14 12.75
CA GLY A 85 8.77 0.76 13.04
C GLY A 85 8.54 2.19 12.57
N ASN A 86 9.62 2.96 12.52
CA ASN A 86 9.59 4.36 12.09
C ASN A 86 10.30 4.52 10.74
N TYR A 87 9.58 5.05 9.76
CA TYR A 87 10.05 5.26 8.40
C TYR A 87 10.11 6.76 8.13
N ILE A 88 11.32 7.26 7.87
CA ILE A 88 11.54 8.65 7.47
C ILE A 88 12.14 8.64 6.07
N MET A 89 11.48 9.27 5.12
CA MET A 89 11.86 9.24 3.72
C MET A 89 11.76 10.65 3.14
N ASP A 90 12.88 11.21 2.72
CA ASP A 90 12.92 12.57 2.17
C ASP A 90 13.64 12.59 0.83
N ASN A 91 13.05 13.31 -0.12
CA ASN A 91 13.55 13.44 -1.49
C ASN A 91 13.81 12.07 -2.14
N ILE A 92 12.81 11.19 -2.12
CA ILE A 92 12.90 9.85 -2.69
C ILE A 92 12.20 9.81 -4.05
N TYR A 93 12.82 9.11 -5.00
CA TYR A 93 12.22 8.81 -6.29
C TYR A 93 11.88 7.33 -6.41
N PHE A 94 10.58 7.01 -6.33
CA PHE A 94 10.02 5.68 -6.55
C PHE A 94 9.49 5.58 -7.98
N ASN A 95 10.17 4.82 -8.84
CA ASN A 95 9.81 4.70 -10.25
C ASN A 95 9.67 3.25 -10.72
N ASN A 96 8.54 2.90 -11.35
CA ASN A 96 8.35 1.58 -11.95
C ASN A 96 8.57 0.45 -10.93
N ILE A 97 8.02 0.62 -9.73
CA ILE A 97 7.94 -0.44 -8.73
C ILE A 97 6.65 -1.22 -8.94
N ARG A 98 6.77 -2.54 -8.93
CA ARG A 98 5.65 -3.47 -9.14
C ARG A 98 5.36 -4.30 -7.89
N SER A 99 4.08 -4.56 -7.62
CA SER A 99 3.64 -5.47 -6.56
C SER A 99 2.26 -6.07 -6.84
N ASN A 100 1.80 -6.96 -5.94
CA ASN A 100 0.41 -7.41 -5.94
C ASN A 100 -0.55 -6.31 -5.44
N CYS A 101 -0.22 -5.71 -4.30
CA CYS A 101 -0.94 -4.59 -3.67
C CYS A 101 0.09 -3.60 -3.15
N GLY A 102 -0.18 -2.29 -3.21
CA GLY A 102 0.68 -1.28 -2.59
C GLY A 102 2.14 -1.37 -3.02
N SER A 103 2.47 -0.92 -4.24
CA SER A 103 3.84 -1.09 -4.80
C SER A 103 4.95 -0.56 -3.90
N VAL A 104 4.68 0.55 -3.19
CA VAL A 104 5.65 1.14 -2.27
C VAL A 104 5.30 0.78 -0.83
N ILE A 105 4.03 0.85 -0.45
CA ILE A 105 3.62 0.64 0.93
C ILE A 105 2.45 -0.34 1.01
N HIS A 106 2.64 -1.40 1.80
CA HIS A 106 1.64 -2.41 2.10
C HIS A 106 1.41 -2.49 3.61
N VAL A 107 0.17 -2.30 4.06
CA VAL A 107 -0.20 -2.38 5.48
C VAL A 107 -1.30 -3.42 5.70
N ASP A 108 -0.93 -4.53 6.34
CA ASP A 108 -1.85 -5.62 6.68
C ASP A 108 -2.58 -5.36 8.01
N SER A 109 -1.85 -4.91 9.03
CA SER A 109 -2.45 -4.68 10.34
C SER A 109 -1.74 -3.59 11.15
N LEU A 110 -2.55 -2.77 11.84
CA LEU A 110 -2.10 -1.85 12.87
C LEU A 110 -3.01 -1.99 14.08
N GLN A 111 -2.46 -1.72 15.27
CA GLN A 111 -3.21 -1.59 16.50
C GLN A 111 -3.65 -0.15 16.71
N LYS A 112 -4.72 0.05 17.49
CA LYS A 112 -5.25 1.40 17.82
C LYS A 112 -4.21 2.30 18.48
N THR A 113 -3.31 1.68 19.25
CA THR A 113 -2.20 2.27 20.02
C THR A 113 -0.85 2.17 19.30
N THR A 114 -0.86 1.95 17.99
CA THR A 114 0.35 1.89 17.17
C THR A 114 1.27 3.09 17.43
N LYS A 115 2.58 2.82 17.50
CA LYS A 115 3.64 3.84 17.54
C LYS A 115 4.37 3.97 16.21
N THR A 116 3.92 3.23 15.20
CA THR A 116 4.48 3.24 13.85
C THR A 116 4.29 4.60 13.23
N THR A 117 5.31 5.10 12.54
CA THR A 117 5.23 6.35 11.78
C THR A 117 5.82 6.16 10.40
N VAL A 118 5.17 6.76 9.40
CA VAL A 118 5.64 6.78 8.00
C VAL A 118 5.55 8.22 7.52
N ASN A 119 6.69 8.88 7.51
CA ASN A 119 6.84 10.27 7.09
C ASN A 119 7.58 10.31 5.75
N ILE A 120 6.88 10.77 4.71
CA ILE A 120 7.44 10.90 3.36
C ILE A 120 7.34 12.36 2.92
N THR A 121 8.47 12.97 2.61
CA THR A 121 8.55 14.37 2.22
C THR A 121 9.22 14.52 0.86
N ASN A 122 8.77 15.50 0.08
CA ASN A 122 9.43 15.94 -1.16
C ASN A 122 9.72 14.81 -2.15
N SER A 123 8.86 13.78 -2.20
CA SER A 123 9.14 12.54 -2.93
C SER A 123 8.24 12.40 -4.16
N VAL A 124 8.70 11.63 -5.13
CA VAL A 124 8.01 11.41 -6.40
C VAL A 124 7.71 9.92 -6.56
N PHE A 125 6.45 9.63 -6.87
CA PHE A 125 5.93 8.29 -7.15
C PHE A 125 5.48 8.25 -8.62
N GLU A 126 6.28 7.61 -9.46
CA GLU A 126 6.07 7.59 -10.90
C GLU A 126 5.92 6.18 -11.47
N SER A 127 4.89 5.96 -12.28
CA SER A 127 4.70 4.72 -13.04
C SER A 127 4.75 3.44 -12.19
N ASN A 128 4.40 3.54 -10.90
CA ASN A 128 4.34 2.37 -10.04
C ASN A 128 3.02 1.63 -10.25
N VAL A 129 3.08 0.30 -10.19
CA VAL A 129 1.96 -0.57 -10.56
C VAL A 129 1.72 -1.60 -9.47
N ALA A 130 0.51 -1.63 -8.94
CA ALA A 130 0.01 -2.79 -8.19
C ALA A 130 -0.94 -3.58 -9.08
N GLU A 131 -0.88 -4.90 -9.08
CA GLU A 131 -1.78 -5.73 -9.90
C GLU A 131 -3.25 -5.58 -9.48
N LYS A 132 -3.50 -5.43 -8.17
CA LYS A 132 -4.85 -5.44 -7.60
C LYS A 132 -5.22 -4.09 -7.01
N TYR A 133 -4.60 -3.70 -5.90
CA TYR A 133 -5.12 -2.60 -5.07
C TYR A 133 -4.02 -1.64 -4.66
N GLY A 134 -4.33 -0.34 -4.73
CA GLY A 134 -3.45 0.71 -4.21
C GLY A 134 -2.15 0.77 -4.99
N GLY A 135 -2.14 1.47 -6.13
CA GLY A 135 -0.98 1.50 -7.03
C GLY A 135 0.32 1.98 -6.36
N VAL A 136 0.23 2.74 -5.26
CA VAL A 136 1.35 3.12 -4.41
C VAL A 136 1.16 2.62 -2.97
N ILE A 137 0.00 2.89 -2.38
CA ILE A 137 -0.31 2.61 -0.98
C ILE A 137 -1.52 1.68 -0.92
N TYR A 138 -1.36 0.56 -0.24
CA TYR A 138 -2.44 -0.35 0.13
C TYR A 138 -2.51 -0.48 1.65
N SER A 139 -3.72 -0.28 2.20
CA SER A 139 -3.98 -0.59 3.60
C SER A 139 -5.39 -1.12 3.82
N ILE A 140 -5.47 -2.22 4.57
CA ILE A 140 -6.72 -2.76 5.14
C ILE A 140 -6.85 -2.48 6.64
N SER A 141 -6.01 -1.60 7.17
CA SER A 141 -6.07 -1.22 8.58
C SER A 141 -6.98 0.00 8.79
N PRO A 142 -7.88 -0.01 9.79
CA PRO A 142 -8.71 1.14 10.12
C PRO A 142 -7.93 2.29 10.79
N TYR A 143 -6.63 2.10 11.08
CA TYR A 143 -5.78 3.08 11.76
C TYR A 143 -4.67 3.66 10.88
N ALA A 144 -4.69 3.40 9.57
CA ALA A 144 -3.64 3.85 8.65
C ALA A 144 -3.49 5.39 8.63
N ASN A 145 -4.59 6.13 8.74
CA ASN A 145 -4.59 7.59 8.84
C ASN A 145 -3.75 8.16 9.99
N LYS A 146 -3.43 7.35 11.02
CA LYS A 146 -2.61 7.80 12.17
C LYS A 146 -1.12 7.75 11.91
N ILE A 147 -0.68 6.91 10.97
CA ILE A 147 0.75 6.63 10.78
C ILE A 147 1.33 7.36 9.57
N PHE A 148 0.50 7.71 8.59
CA PHE A 148 0.95 8.29 7.33
C PHE A 148 0.96 9.82 7.36
N SER A 149 2.09 10.39 6.95
CA SER A 149 2.23 11.81 6.61
C SER A 149 3.01 11.94 5.30
N LEU A 150 2.32 12.32 4.23
CA LEU A 150 2.92 12.54 2.91
C LEU A 150 2.83 14.02 2.53
N VAL A 151 3.97 14.70 2.57
CA VAL A 151 4.08 16.15 2.42
C VAL A 151 4.86 16.47 1.16
N ASN A 152 4.31 17.35 0.32
CA ASN A 152 4.93 17.77 -0.95
C ASN A 152 5.32 16.59 -1.85
N CYS A 153 4.46 15.57 -1.90
CA CYS A 153 4.66 14.39 -2.73
C CYS A 153 3.93 14.53 -4.07
N THR A 154 4.57 14.04 -5.14
CA THR A 154 4.00 14.04 -6.49
C THR A 154 3.70 12.61 -6.93
N PHE A 155 2.53 12.41 -7.53
CA PHE A 155 2.09 11.10 -8.03
C PHE A 155 1.78 11.20 -9.51
N TYR A 156 2.50 10.44 -10.34
CA TYR A 156 2.35 10.47 -11.79
C TYR A 156 2.23 9.07 -12.36
N ASN A 157 1.18 8.86 -13.19
CA ASN A 157 0.99 7.63 -13.96
C ASN A 157 1.03 6.31 -13.15
N ASN A 158 0.67 6.35 -11.86
CA ASN A 158 0.56 5.12 -11.06
C ASN A 158 -0.72 4.36 -11.43
N ASN A 159 -0.70 3.04 -11.30
CA ASN A 159 -1.82 2.21 -11.72
C ASN A 159 -2.12 1.04 -10.77
N ALA A 160 -3.39 0.70 -10.67
CA ALA A 160 -3.91 -0.52 -10.03
C ALA A 160 -5.32 -0.80 -10.54
N LEU A 161 -5.83 -2.02 -10.33
CA LEU A 161 -7.22 -2.34 -10.65
C LEU A 161 -8.19 -1.44 -9.86
N LEU A 162 -7.95 -1.24 -8.57
CA LEU A 162 -8.66 -0.23 -7.76
C LEU A 162 -7.68 0.64 -6.96
N GLY A 163 -7.93 1.95 -6.97
CA GLY A 163 -7.12 2.92 -6.25
C GLY A 163 -5.74 3.08 -6.89
N LYS A 164 -5.65 3.84 -8.00
CA LYS A 164 -4.41 4.04 -8.74
C LYS A 164 -3.26 4.59 -7.89
N ILE A 165 -3.57 5.29 -6.80
CA ILE A 165 -2.60 5.73 -5.80
C ILE A 165 -2.84 4.99 -4.49
N VAL A 166 -4.05 5.11 -3.93
CA VAL A 166 -4.38 4.63 -2.60
C VAL A 166 -5.56 3.68 -2.62
N TYR A 167 -5.41 2.56 -1.92
CA TYR A 167 -6.52 1.75 -1.45
C TYR A 167 -6.52 1.73 0.08
N SER A 168 -7.64 2.12 0.70
CA SER A 168 -7.77 2.21 2.17
C SER A 168 -8.94 1.37 2.69
N TYR A 169 -8.89 1.01 3.98
CA TYR A 169 -9.97 0.26 4.62
C TYR A 169 -11.33 0.97 4.51
N ASP A 170 -11.35 2.26 4.84
CA ASP A 170 -12.49 3.17 4.64
C ASP A 170 -11.98 4.60 4.41
N LEU A 171 -12.90 5.56 4.23
CA LEU A 171 -12.55 6.97 4.01
C LEU A 171 -11.85 7.61 5.23
N LYS A 172 -12.09 7.11 6.44
CA LYS A 172 -11.50 7.66 7.68
C LYS A 172 -10.08 7.13 7.90
N SER A 173 -9.73 6.01 7.29
CA SER A 173 -8.42 5.39 7.38
C SER A 173 -7.46 5.83 6.27
N GLU A 174 -7.89 6.68 5.34
CA GLU A 174 -7.03 7.22 4.28
C GLU A 174 -5.79 7.95 4.85
N PRO A 175 -4.63 7.86 4.18
CA PRO A 175 -3.40 8.53 4.61
C PRO A 175 -3.52 10.05 4.52
N ASN A 176 -2.82 10.76 5.42
CA ASN A 176 -2.75 12.22 5.33
C ASN A 176 -1.79 12.62 4.20
N ILE A 177 -2.34 13.18 3.12
CA ILE A 177 -1.57 13.67 1.97
C ILE A 177 -1.88 15.15 1.77
N THR A 178 -0.84 16.00 1.70
CA THR A 178 -1.01 17.47 1.61
C THR A 178 -1.86 17.96 0.44
N ASN A 179 -1.81 17.27 -0.71
CA ASN A 179 -2.61 17.59 -1.91
C ASN A 179 -3.76 16.58 -2.13
N ILE A 180 -4.28 15.94 -1.08
CA ILE A 180 -5.29 14.87 -1.19
C ILE A 180 -6.53 15.29 -1.99
N GLU A 181 -7.02 16.52 -1.82
CA GLU A 181 -8.21 17.01 -2.53
C GLU A 181 -8.01 17.04 -4.05
N VAL A 182 -6.84 17.51 -4.49
CA VAL A 182 -6.47 17.50 -5.92
C VAL A 182 -6.39 16.06 -6.41
N LEU A 183 -5.75 15.17 -5.65
CA LEU A 183 -5.60 13.78 -6.06
C LEU A 183 -6.94 13.02 -6.09
N LYS A 184 -7.88 13.33 -5.19
CA LYS A 184 -9.24 12.77 -5.15
C LYS A 184 -10.12 13.26 -6.29
N SER A 185 -9.89 14.48 -6.79
CA SER A 185 -10.60 14.98 -7.97
C SER A 185 -10.34 14.16 -9.24
N ILE A 186 -9.23 13.39 -9.26
CA ILE A 186 -8.87 12.51 -10.36
C ILE A 186 -9.50 11.12 -10.13
N LYS A 187 -10.40 10.76 -11.04
CA LYS A 187 -11.17 9.51 -10.97
C LYS A 187 -10.29 8.27 -10.81
N GLY A 188 -10.59 7.49 -9.77
CA GLY A 188 -9.96 6.19 -9.52
C GLY A 188 -8.62 6.24 -8.77
N ASN A 189 -8.11 7.43 -8.41
CA ASN A 189 -6.88 7.53 -7.62
C ASN A 189 -7.02 6.92 -6.21
N PHE A 190 -8.21 7.04 -5.63
CA PHE A 190 -8.55 6.50 -4.32
C PHE A 190 -9.66 5.47 -4.46
N ALA A 191 -9.54 4.40 -3.69
CA ALA A 191 -10.58 3.40 -3.53
C ALA A 191 -10.61 2.92 -2.08
N THR A 192 -11.77 2.41 -1.66
CA THR A 192 -11.94 1.75 -0.37
C THR A 192 -12.68 0.44 -0.56
N ASN A 193 -12.67 -0.42 0.46
CA ASN A 193 -13.53 -1.61 0.43
C ASN A 193 -15.01 -1.16 0.34
N PRO A 194 -15.82 -1.66 -0.61
CA PRO A 194 -17.25 -1.40 -0.61
C PRO A 194 -17.86 -1.92 0.69
N THR A 195 -18.49 -1.03 1.46
CA THR A 195 -19.13 -1.37 2.75
C THR A 195 -20.64 -1.39 2.68
N LYS A 196 -21.23 -0.95 1.56
CA LYS A 196 -22.68 -0.84 1.37
C LYS A 196 -23.06 -1.12 -0.07
N LEU A 197 -24.08 -1.95 -0.24
CA LEU A 197 -24.85 -2.08 -1.46
C LEU A 197 -26.14 -1.31 -1.23
N ILE A 198 -26.38 -0.28 -2.04
CA ILE A 198 -27.65 0.45 -2.03
C ILE A 198 -28.39 0.02 -3.28
N LEU A 199 -29.57 -0.55 -3.09
CA LEU A 199 -30.43 -1.02 -4.17
C LEU A 199 -31.31 0.15 -4.60
N ASN A 200 -31.33 0.46 -5.90
CA ASN A 200 -32.01 1.65 -6.43
C ASN A 200 -33.53 1.55 -6.42
N ASN A 201 -34.08 0.35 -6.17
CA ASN A 201 -35.50 0.08 -6.15
C ASN A 201 -35.89 -0.46 -4.76
N GLU A 202 -37.10 -0.12 -4.30
CA GLU A 202 -37.75 -0.89 -3.24
C GLU A 202 -37.86 -2.32 -3.77
N LEU A 203 -37.07 -3.22 -3.18
CA LEU A 203 -37.26 -4.64 -3.41
C LEU A 203 -38.43 -5.07 -2.52
N ASP A 204 -39.42 -5.71 -3.11
CA ASP A 204 -40.52 -6.34 -2.38
C ASP A 204 -40.04 -7.53 -1.51
N GLU A 205 -38.77 -7.95 -1.67
CA GLU A 205 -38.16 -9.10 -1.00
C GLU A 205 -36.86 -8.73 -0.27
N GLU A 206 -36.66 -9.31 0.92
CA GLU A 206 -35.45 -9.17 1.73
C GLU A 206 -34.29 -9.96 1.10
N ILE A 207 -33.26 -9.27 0.61
CA ILE A 207 -32.01 -9.94 0.17
C ILE A 207 -31.06 -10.03 1.36
N SER A 208 -30.88 -11.24 1.88
CA SER A 208 -29.80 -11.57 2.82
C SER A 208 -28.58 -12.08 2.05
N ILE A 209 -27.41 -11.48 2.27
CA ILE A 209 -26.13 -11.94 1.71
C ILE A 209 -25.18 -12.19 2.87
N TYR A 210 -24.63 -13.39 2.95
CA TYR A 210 -23.63 -13.73 3.95
C TYR A 210 -22.22 -13.42 3.44
N SER A 211 -21.30 -13.12 4.37
CA SER A 211 -19.91 -12.85 4.04
C SER A 211 -19.28 -14.04 3.31
N GLY A 212 -18.90 -13.84 2.03
CA GLY A 212 -18.30 -14.87 1.18
C GLY A 212 -19.23 -15.40 0.08
N GLU A 213 -20.51 -15.04 0.10
CA GLU A 213 -21.43 -15.35 -1.00
C GLU A 213 -21.21 -14.39 -2.17
N MET A 214 -21.34 -14.91 -3.39
CA MET A 214 -21.44 -14.06 -4.58
C MET A 214 -22.79 -13.35 -4.58
N LEU A 215 -22.80 -12.12 -5.09
CA LEU A 215 -24.05 -11.42 -5.35
C LEU A 215 -24.92 -12.27 -6.29
N PRO A 216 -26.22 -12.47 -5.96
CA PRO A 216 -27.15 -13.11 -6.87
C PRO A 216 -27.13 -12.47 -8.27
N GLU A 217 -27.25 -13.31 -9.31
CA GLU A 217 -27.34 -12.81 -10.68
C GLU A 217 -28.54 -11.86 -10.84
N GLY A 218 -28.39 -10.82 -11.65
CA GLY A 218 -29.42 -9.78 -11.86
C GLY A 218 -29.31 -8.56 -10.95
N ILE A 219 -28.46 -8.59 -9.91
CA ILE A 219 -28.10 -7.40 -9.13
C ILE A 219 -26.97 -6.68 -9.86
N SER A 220 -27.26 -5.50 -10.41
CA SER A 220 -26.25 -4.60 -10.96
C SER A 220 -26.09 -3.38 -10.07
N GLY A 221 -24.88 -3.16 -9.58
CA GLY A 221 -24.52 -1.98 -8.81
C GLY A 221 -23.78 -0.99 -9.69
N ASN A 222 -24.20 0.27 -9.68
CA ASN A 222 -23.30 1.34 -10.10
C ASN A 222 -22.35 1.61 -8.93
N ILE A 223 -21.06 1.34 -9.12
CA ILE A 223 -20.05 1.83 -8.20
C ILE A 223 -20.11 3.36 -8.28
N ASN A 224 -20.66 3.98 -7.24
CA ASN A 224 -20.58 5.43 -7.06
C ASN A 224 -19.12 5.78 -6.80
N ILE A 225 -18.40 6.02 -7.89
CA ILE A 225 -17.10 6.67 -7.84
C ILE A 225 -17.42 8.11 -7.45
N TYR A 226 -17.07 8.50 -6.22
CA TYR A 226 -17.39 9.80 -5.67
C TYR A 226 -16.93 10.91 -6.62
N ASN A 227 -17.89 11.55 -7.29
CA ASN A 227 -17.68 12.81 -7.96
C ASN A 227 -17.85 13.88 -6.89
N LEU A 228 -16.74 14.44 -6.39
CA LEU A 228 -16.82 15.71 -5.68
C LEU A 228 -17.22 16.77 -6.71
N THR A 229 -18.51 17.11 -6.76
CA THR A 229 -18.99 18.27 -7.49
C THR A 229 -18.40 19.50 -6.84
N THR A 230 -17.44 20.13 -7.50
CA THR A 230 -17.00 21.48 -7.17
C THR A 230 -18.17 22.43 -7.37
N THR A 231 -18.73 22.96 -6.28
CA THR A 231 -19.49 24.21 -6.31
C THR A 231 -18.56 25.31 -6.82
N GLN A 232 -18.87 25.84 -8.00
CA GLN A 232 -18.26 27.07 -8.56
C GLN A 232 -18.69 28.29 -7.76
#